data_AF-A0A8H6YBT5-F1
#
_entry.id   AF-A0A8H6YBT5-F1
#
_cell.length_a   1.000
_cell.length_b   1.000
_cell.length_c   1.000
_cell.angle_alpha   90.00
_cell.angle_beta   90.00
_cell.angle_gamma   90.00
#
_symmetry.space_group_name_H-M   'P 1'
#
loop_
_entity.id
_entity.type
_entity.pdbx_description
1 polymer ?
#
loop_
_entity_poly.entity_id
_entity_poly.type
_entity_poly.pdbx_seq_one_letter_code
_entity_poly.pdbx_strand_id
1 'polypeptide(L)'
;MQFKVAFIASALLIAAAPVLGADFVWFSDAGCSGSVIASSPGASPDECVSLTNGGSARSISYSGVPNQASFYESGGHDVCSTPIIITGGGSGCATGPDGFNLKSFSFF
;
A
#
# COMPACT_ATOMS: atom_id res chain seq x y z
N MET A 1 6.73 -33.12 -53.91
CA MET A 1 5.80 -32.46 -52.96
C MET A 1 6.65 -31.83 -51.87
N GLN A 2 6.79 -30.51 -51.84
CA GLN A 2 7.63 -29.82 -50.84
C GLN A 2 6.73 -29.29 -49.72
N PHE A 3 6.80 -29.92 -48.54
CA PHE A 3 6.13 -29.44 -47.34
C PHE A 3 6.95 -28.31 -46.72
N LYS A 4 6.44 -27.08 -46.78
CA LYS A 4 7.01 -25.93 -46.05
C LYS A 4 6.45 -25.93 -44.63
N VAL A 5 7.27 -26.35 -43.67
CA VAL A 5 6.94 -26.25 -42.25
C VAL A 5 7.18 -24.81 -41.82
N ALA A 6 6.10 -24.06 -41.58
CA ALA A 6 6.17 -22.73 -40.98
C ALA A 6 6.47 -22.89 -39.49
N PHE A 7 7.68 -22.53 -39.08
CA PHE A 7 8.09 -22.49 -37.68
C PHE A 7 7.48 -21.24 -37.04
N ILE A 8 6.40 -21.39 -36.29
CA ILE A 8 5.80 -20.29 -35.53
C ILE A 8 6.61 -20.15 -34.24
N ALA A 9 7.54 -19.20 -34.22
CA ALA A 9 8.23 -18.80 -33.00
C ALA A 9 7.23 -18.02 -32.12
N SER A 10 6.69 -18.68 -31.09
CA SER A 10 5.91 -18.02 -30.06
C SER A 10 6.82 -17.12 -29.23
N ALA A 11 6.82 -15.82 -29.55
CA ALA A 11 7.43 -14.81 -28.71
C ALA A 11 6.63 -14.73 -27.40
N LEU A 12 7.21 -15.29 -26.32
CA LEU A 12 6.69 -15.13 -24.97
C LEU A 12 6.93 -13.66 -24.56
N LEU A 13 5.96 -12.77 -24.83
CA LEU A 13 5.95 -11.46 -24.20
C LEU A 13 5.72 -11.68 -22.70
N ILE A 14 6.80 -11.67 -21.92
CA ILE A 14 6.73 -11.44 -20.49
C ILE A 14 6.26 -9.99 -20.36
N ALA A 15 4.95 -9.80 -20.25
CA ALA A 15 4.39 -8.54 -19.82
C ALA A 15 4.94 -8.29 -18.41
N ALA A 16 5.92 -7.41 -18.29
CA ALA A 16 6.22 -6.79 -17.00
C ALA A 16 4.93 -6.05 -16.62
N ALA A 17 4.09 -6.69 -15.80
CA ALA A 17 2.96 -6.01 -15.20
C ALA A 17 3.54 -4.79 -14.49
N PRO A 18 2.98 -3.59 -14.70
CA PRO A 18 3.38 -2.46 -13.87
C PRO A 18 3.22 -2.93 -12.42
N VAL A 19 4.27 -2.78 -11.60
CA VAL A 19 4.11 -2.84 -10.14
C VAL A 19 2.98 -1.87 -9.85
N LEU A 20 1.82 -2.39 -9.48
CA LEU A 20 0.63 -1.61 -9.15
C LEU A 20 0.96 -0.94 -7.82
N GLY A 21 1.67 0.19 -7.91
CA GLY A 21 1.91 1.02 -6.75
C GLY A 21 0.58 1.52 -6.20
N ALA A 22 0.45 1.55 -4.88
CA ALA A 22 -0.72 2.08 -4.22
C ALA A 22 -0.39 3.45 -3.62
N ASP A 23 -1.36 4.36 -3.65
CA ASP A 23 -1.21 5.69 -3.09
C ASP A 23 -1.76 5.72 -1.68
N PHE A 24 -1.01 6.31 -0.75
CA PHE A 24 -1.45 6.52 0.62
C PHE A 24 -1.33 7.99 1.03
N VAL A 25 -2.29 8.48 1.81
CA VAL A 25 -2.30 9.84 2.34
C VAL A 25 -2.60 9.80 3.83
N TRP A 26 -1.81 10.53 4.61
CA TRP A 26 -1.83 10.50 6.06
C TRP A 26 -2.50 11.77 6.60
N PHE A 27 -3.42 11.60 7.54
CA PHE A 27 -4.26 12.69 8.06
C PHE A 27 -4.09 12.88 9.57
N SER A 28 -4.18 14.14 10.01
CA SER A 28 -4.13 14.52 11.42
C SER A 28 -5.35 14.05 12.23
N ASP A 29 -6.50 13.92 11.57
CA ASP A 29 -7.78 13.58 12.20
C ASP A 29 -8.28 12.20 11.77
N ALA A 30 -9.31 11.70 12.46
CA ALA A 30 -9.97 10.45 12.14
C ALA A 30 -10.76 10.55 10.81
N GLY A 31 -11.04 9.41 10.18
CA GLY A 31 -11.91 9.35 8.99
C GLY A 31 -11.35 10.02 7.74
N CYS A 32 -10.02 10.10 7.60
CA CYS A 32 -9.31 10.71 6.47
C CYS A 32 -9.75 12.14 6.21
N SER A 33 -9.86 12.88 7.32
CA SER A 33 -10.28 14.28 7.35
C SER A 33 -9.18 15.15 7.98
N GLY A 34 -9.40 16.46 7.99
CA GLY A 34 -8.43 17.39 8.55
C GLY A 34 -7.23 17.61 7.63
N SER A 35 -6.07 17.87 8.24
CA SER A 35 -4.86 18.24 7.50
C SER A 35 -4.10 17.02 7.03
N VAL A 36 -3.62 17.06 5.78
CA VAL A 36 -2.68 16.09 5.24
C VAL A 36 -1.31 16.34 5.89
N ILE A 37 -0.76 15.33 6.55
CA ILE A 37 0.53 15.42 7.24
C ILE A 37 1.66 14.71 6.48
N ALA A 38 1.32 13.79 5.57
CA ALA A 38 2.25 13.15 4.66
C ALA A 38 1.49 12.46 3.51
N SER A 39 2.22 12.14 2.44
CA SER A 39 1.72 11.32 1.33
C SER A 39 2.80 10.35 0.89
N SER A 40 2.39 9.16 0.48
CA SER A 40 3.26 8.08 -0.01
C SER A 40 2.70 7.61 -1.37
N PRO A 41 2.98 8.35 -2.45
CA PRO A 41 2.47 8.00 -3.77
C PRO A 41 3.26 6.82 -4.37
N GLY A 42 2.55 5.92 -5.05
CA GLY A 42 3.15 4.76 -5.71
C GLY A 42 3.99 3.89 -4.77
N ALA A 43 3.54 3.71 -3.52
CA ALA A 43 4.18 2.81 -2.57
C ALA A 43 4.27 1.40 -3.18
N SER A 44 5.35 0.68 -2.90
CA SER A 44 5.52 -0.70 -3.40
C SER A 44 4.84 -1.70 -2.46
N PRO A 45 4.26 -2.78 -3.00
CA PRO A 45 3.73 -3.86 -2.17
C PRO A 45 4.87 -4.53 -1.38
N ASP A 46 4.52 -5.22 -0.29
CA ASP A 46 5.43 -5.93 0.60
C ASP A 46 6.47 -5.04 1.32
N GLU A 47 6.36 -3.71 1.21
CA GLU A 47 7.23 -2.75 1.90
C GLU A 47 6.54 -2.19 3.17
N CYS A 48 7.33 -2.04 4.25
CA CYS A 48 6.87 -1.33 5.44
C CYS A 48 7.15 0.17 5.27
N VAL A 49 6.11 0.94 4.98
CA VAL A 49 6.23 2.39 4.81
C VAL A 49 5.93 3.07 6.14
N SER A 50 6.95 3.69 6.72
CA SER A 50 6.87 4.45 7.96
C SER A 50 6.71 5.96 7.72
N LEU A 51 5.97 6.63 8.60
CA LEU A 51 5.86 8.08 8.63
C LEU A 51 7.18 8.70 9.12
N THR A 52 7.96 9.25 8.20
CA THR A 52 9.34 9.73 8.44
C THR A 52 9.45 11.03 9.24
N ASN A 53 8.41 11.85 9.29
CA ASN A 53 8.46 13.17 9.93
C ASN A 53 8.18 13.17 11.45
N GLY A 54 8.20 12.00 12.11
CA GLY A 54 7.87 11.88 13.54
C GLY A 54 6.42 12.24 13.88
N GLY A 55 5.58 12.45 12.87
CA GLY A 55 4.16 12.73 13.00
C GLY A 55 3.39 11.54 13.56
N SER A 56 2.11 11.76 13.81
CA SER A 56 1.19 10.75 14.31
C SER A 56 -0.12 10.92 13.54
N ALA A 57 -0.38 10.03 12.58
CA ALA A 57 -1.59 10.10 11.78
C ALA A 57 -2.74 9.44 12.54
N ARG A 58 -3.90 10.08 12.60
CA ARG A 58 -5.11 9.45 13.13
C ARG A 58 -5.80 8.60 12.08
N SER A 59 -5.58 8.87 10.80
CA SER A 59 -6.08 8.04 9.72
C SER A 59 -5.22 8.09 8.48
N ILE A 60 -5.33 7.06 7.65
CA ILE A 60 -4.59 6.91 6.40
C ILE A 60 -5.60 6.51 5.32
N SER A 61 -5.71 7.32 4.27
CA SER A 61 -6.45 6.92 3.07
C SER A 61 -5.53 6.13 2.17
N TYR A 62 -6.09 5.16 1.46
CA TYR A 62 -5.36 4.36 0.48
C TYR A 62 -6.18 4.18 -0.79
N SER A 63 -5.50 4.01 -1.91
CA SER A 63 -6.10 3.66 -3.19
C SER A 63 -5.16 2.83 -4.05
N GLY A 64 -5.73 1.92 -4.84
CA GLY A 64 -4.94 1.05 -5.73
C GLY A 64 -4.32 -0.15 -5.01
N VAL A 65 -4.78 -0.47 -3.79
CA VAL A 65 -4.31 -1.65 -3.07
C VAL A 65 -4.82 -2.91 -3.77
N PRO A 66 -3.97 -3.91 -4.11
CA PRO A 66 -4.40 -5.07 -4.87
C PRO A 66 -5.30 -6.01 -4.06
N ASN A 67 -4.85 -6.41 -2.86
CA ASN A 67 -5.51 -7.45 -2.06
C ASN A 67 -5.81 -7.00 -0.64
N GLN A 68 -4.82 -6.42 0.05
CA GLN A 68 -4.92 -6.10 1.47
C GLN A 68 -3.98 -4.96 1.85
N ALA A 69 -4.44 -4.08 2.75
CA ALA A 69 -3.58 -3.12 3.43
C ALA A 69 -3.62 -3.35 4.94
N SER A 70 -2.46 -3.22 5.57
CA SER A 70 -2.24 -3.40 7.00
C SER A 70 -1.68 -2.10 7.58
N PHE A 71 -2.22 -1.68 8.73
CA PHE A 71 -1.84 -0.44 9.39
C PHE A 71 -1.40 -0.70 10.82
N TYR A 72 -0.39 0.05 11.26
CA TYR A 72 0.38 -0.25 12.45
C TYR A 72 0.55 0.98 13.34
N GLU A 73 0.46 0.76 14.64
CA GLU A 73 0.78 1.75 15.68
C GLU A 73 2.28 1.73 16.00
N SER A 74 2.81 2.83 16.53
CA SER A 74 4.19 2.88 17.01
C SER A 74 4.34 2.23 18.39
N GLY A 75 4.62 0.94 18.40
CA GLY A 75 5.13 0.19 19.56
C GLY A 75 6.51 -0.45 19.33
N GLY A 76 7.03 -0.36 18.11
CA GLY A 76 8.31 -0.93 17.69
C GLY A 76 8.69 -0.28 16.35
N HIS A 77 9.55 0.72 16.43
CA HIS A 77 10.09 1.50 15.31
C HIS A 77 10.40 0.56 14.11
N ASP A 78 9.68 0.74 13.01
CA ASP A 78 10.05 0.25 11.65
C ASP A 78 9.75 -1.20 11.22
N VAL A 79 9.01 -2.02 11.97
CA VAL A 79 8.95 -3.48 11.66
C VAL A 79 7.63 -4.09 11.21
N CYS A 80 6.56 -3.31 10.93
CA CYS A 80 5.26 -3.81 10.42
C CYS A 80 4.85 -5.19 10.98
N SER A 81 5.07 -5.42 12.29
CA SER A 81 5.08 -6.77 12.84
C SER A 81 3.69 -7.24 13.26
N THR A 82 2.90 -6.35 13.85
CA THR A 82 1.56 -6.66 14.35
C THR A 82 0.59 -5.58 13.90
N PRO A 83 -0.24 -5.85 12.87
CA PRO A 83 -1.20 -4.85 12.40
C PRO A 83 -2.30 -4.67 13.43
N ILE A 84 -2.70 -3.42 13.65
CA ILE A 84 -3.86 -3.07 14.48
C ILE A 84 -5.14 -2.93 13.63
N ILE A 85 -4.98 -2.71 12.33
CA ILE A 85 -6.05 -2.61 11.36
C ILE A 85 -5.62 -3.36 10.11
N ILE A 86 -6.53 -4.16 9.57
CA ILE A 86 -6.37 -4.84 8.28
C ILE A 86 -7.60 -4.50 7.44
N THR A 87 -7.37 -4.06 6.21
CA THR A 87 -8.43 -3.76 5.24
C THR A 87 -8.26 -4.59 3.97
N GLY A 88 -9.33 -4.72 3.18
CA GLY A 88 -9.25 -5.34 1.86
C GLY A 88 -8.57 -4.44 0.83
N GLY A 89 -8.50 -4.94 -0.40
CA GLY A 89 -8.00 -4.21 -1.56
C GLY A 89 -8.94 -3.10 -2.03
N GLY A 90 -8.49 -2.37 -3.03
CA GLY A 90 -9.15 -1.20 -3.60
C GLY A 90 -8.72 0.09 -2.91
N SER A 91 -9.71 0.84 -2.44
CA SER A 91 -9.52 2.16 -1.85
C SER A 91 -10.33 2.29 -0.58
N GLY A 92 -9.84 3.05 0.38
CA GLY A 92 -10.53 3.25 1.64
C GLY A 92 -9.80 4.17 2.59
N CYS A 93 -10.24 4.14 3.84
CA CYS A 93 -9.68 4.91 4.93
C CYS A 93 -9.53 4.03 6.16
N ALA A 94 -8.31 3.91 6.68
CA ALA A 94 -8.04 3.28 7.96
C ALA A 94 -7.95 4.36 9.04
N THR A 95 -8.75 4.22 10.09
CA THR A 95 -8.74 5.14 11.24
C THR A 95 -8.24 4.42 12.47
N GLY A 96 -7.19 4.96 13.09
CA GLY A 96 -6.64 4.46 14.34
C GLY A 96 -7.69 4.45 15.46
N PRO A 97 -7.65 3.50 16.40
CA PRO A 97 -8.53 3.53 17.57
C PRO A 97 -8.30 4.79 18.42
N ASP A 98 -9.29 5.17 19.22
CA ASP A 98 -9.20 6.37 20.06
C ASP A 98 -7.98 6.33 21.01
N GLY A 99 -7.20 7.41 20.99
CA GLY A 99 -5.96 7.53 21.78
C GLY A 99 -4.72 6.94 21.11
N PHE A 100 -4.87 6.30 19.96
CA PHE A 100 -3.77 5.69 19.19
C PHE A 100 -3.54 6.41 17.87
N ASN A 101 -2.31 6.29 17.34
CA ASN A 101 -1.92 6.89 16.08
C ASN A 101 -1.24 5.87 15.17
N LEU A 102 -1.59 5.92 13.90
CA LEU A 102 -0.97 5.15 12.83
C LEU A 102 0.39 5.77 12.48
N LYS A 103 1.41 4.93 12.38
CA LYS A 103 2.78 5.36 12.04
C LYS A 103 3.42 4.57 10.91
N SER A 104 2.92 3.39 10.58
CA SER A 104 3.35 2.65 9.40
C SER A 104 2.19 1.91 8.73
N PHE A 105 2.38 1.58 7.45
CA PHE A 105 1.51 0.69 6.70
C PHE A 105 2.33 -0.27 5.83
N SER A 106 1.71 -1.37 5.43
CA SER A 106 2.19 -2.25 4.37
C SER A 106 0.99 -2.79 3.59
N PHE A 107 1.20 -3.26 2.37
CA PHE A 107 0.11 -3.77 1.55
C PHE A 107 0.57 -4.85 0.57
N PHE A 108 -0.39 -5.64 0.09
CA PHE A 108 -0.21 -6.84 -0.72
C PHE A 108 -1.29 -6.93 -1.80
#